data_AF-A0AAW1BZB0-F1
#
_entry.id   AF-A0AAW1BZB0-F1
#
_cell.length_a   1.000
_cell.length_b   1.000
_cell.length_c   1.000
_cell.angle_alpha   90.00
_cell.angle_beta   90.00
_cell.angle_gamma   90.00
#
_symmetry.space_group_name_H-M   'P 1'
#
loop_
_entity.id
_entity.type
_entity.pdbx_description
1 polymer ?
#
loop_
_entity_poly.entity_id
_entity_poly.type
_entity_poly.pdbx_seq_one_letter_code
_entity_poly.pdbx_strand_id
1 'polypeptide(L)'
;MLTAIDLAPGGPQDPFRDKKLSLPKYEVPDPNQEYRVPLTCGQDIGWWQPKNSSIKPEDTLPWIKVPRYPLMRSPMTKFIDYMAVTDPLFSLF
;
A
#
# COMPACT_ATOMS: atom_id res chain seq x y z
N MET A 1 16.92 44.96 -15.04
CA MET A 1 16.63 44.21 -13.79
C MET A 1 15.20 43.71 -13.88
N LEU A 2 14.98 42.40 -13.93
CA LEU A 2 13.64 41.78 -13.93
C LEU A 2 13.51 40.97 -12.64
N THR A 3 12.52 41.29 -11.81
CA THR A 3 12.22 40.56 -10.56
C THR A 3 11.15 39.50 -10.80
N ALA A 4 11.37 38.34 -10.17
CA ALA A 4 10.67 37.08 -10.33
C ALA A 4 9.18 37.13 -9.97
N ILE A 5 8.38 36.36 -10.70
CA ILE A 5 6.99 36.03 -10.38
C ILE A 5 7.05 34.82 -9.44
N ASP A 6 6.61 35.03 -8.21
CA ASP A 6 6.53 34.02 -7.16
C ASP A 6 5.42 33.02 -7.50
N LEU A 7 5.81 31.76 -7.74
CA LEU A 7 4.91 30.67 -8.13
C LEU A 7 4.34 30.03 -6.86
N ALA A 8 3.17 30.51 -6.43
CA ALA A 8 2.44 29.94 -5.30
C ALA A 8 2.01 28.48 -5.60
N PRO A 9 2.36 27.48 -4.76
CA PRO A 9 1.84 26.13 -4.88
C PRO A 9 0.48 26.04 -4.16
N GLY A 10 -0.56 26.58 -4.78
CA GLY A 10 -1.93 26.57 -4.24
C GLY A 10 -2.89 25.77 -5.12
N GLY A 11 -2.66 24.46 -5.27
CA GLY A 11 -3.67 23.57 -5.85
C GLY A 11 -4.92 23.50 -4.95
N PRO A 12 -6.12 23.18 -5.48
CA PRO A 12 -7.32 23.06 -4.68
C PRO A 12 -7.10 22.05 -3.54
N GLN A 13 -7.15 22.52 -2.29
CA GLN A 13 -7.06 21.66 -1.12
C GLN A 13 -8.37 20.88 -1.01
N ASP A 14 -8.37 19.61 -1.41
CA ASP A 14 -9.52 18.72 -1.25
C ASP A 14 -9.89 18.63 0.23
N PRO A 15 -11.06 19.13 0.65
CA PRO A 15 -11.43 19.24 2.06
C PRO A 15 -11.68 17.87 2.72
N PHE A 16 -11.54 16.77 1.99
CA PHE A 16 -11.68 15.40 2.48
C PHE A 16 -10.36 14.65 2.59
N ARG A 17 -9.27 15.17 2.01
CA ARG A 17 -7.99 14.44 1.89
C ARG A 17 -7.28 14.24 3.23
N ASP A 18 -7.49 15.18 4.16
CA ASP A 18 -6.83 15.20 5.47
C ASP A 18 -7.76 14.80 6.62
N LYS A 19 -9.05 14.57 6.33
CA LYS A 19 -10.04 14.12 7.31
C LYS A 19 -9.96 12.60 7.42
N LYS A 20 -9.03 12.09 8.23
CA LYS A 20 -9.26 10.77 8.85
C LYS A 20 -10.61 10.87 9.57
N LEU A 21 -11.64 10.17 9.08
CA LEU A 21 -12.86 9.97 9.84
C LEU A 21 -12.45 9.31 11.15
N SER A 22 -12.36 10.10 12.22
CA SER A 22 -12.26 9.59 13.58
C SER A 22 -13.62 9.02 13.93
N LEU A 23 -13.86 7.78 13.52
CA LEU A 23 -14.98 7.00 14.01
C LEU A 23 -14.87 6.96 15.55
N PRO A 24 -16.00 7.08 16.28
CA PRO A 24 -15.98 6.99 17.72
C PRO A 24 -15.22 5.72 18.13
N LYS A 25 -14.38 5.85 19.15
CA LYS A 25 -13.51 4.81 19.70
C LYS A 25 -14.32 3.74 20.45
N TYR A 26 -15.39 3.24 19.84
CA TYR A 26 -15.90 1.92 20.13
C TYR A 26 -15.00 1.01 19.30
N GLU A 27 -14.21 0.17 19.97
CA GLU A 27 -13.50 -0.90 19.29
C GLU A 27 -14.57 -1.74 18.61
N VAL A 28 -14.83 -1.49 17.32
CA VAL A 28 -15.73 -2.32 16.54
C VAL A 28 -15.03 -3.67 16.48
N PRO A 29 -15.57 -4.71 17.13
CA PRO A 29 -14.93 -6.02 17.12
C PRO A 29 -14.77 -6.44 15.67
N ASP A 30 -13.65 -7.10 15.35
CA ASP A 30 -13.51 -7.67 14.02
C ASP A 30 -14.73 -8.57 13.78
N PRO A 31 -15.47 -8.40 12.67
CA PRO A 31 -16.72 -9.14 12.47
C PRO A 31 -16.50 -10.66 12.50
N ASN A 32 -15.28 -11.12 12.19
CA ASN A 32 -14.84 -12.51 12.26
C ASN A 32 -14.55 -13.01 13.69
N GLN A 33 -14.75 -12.18 14.73
CA GLN A 33 -14.75 -12.59 16.15
C GLN A 33 -16.18 -12.83 16.65
N GLU A 34 -17.13 -12.04 16.17
CA GLU A 34 -18.54 -12.10 16.61
C GLU A 34 -19.34 -13.10 15.75
N TYR A 35 -19.09 -13.12 14.44
CA TYR A 35 -19.79 -13.97 13.50
C TYR A 35 -18.89 -15.11 12.99
N ARG A 36 -19.52 -16.25 12.71
CA ARG A 36 -18.82 -17.43 12.15
C ARG A 36 -18.55 -17.30 10.65
N VAL A 37 -19.42 -16.59 9.94
CA VAL A 37 -19.41 -16.47 8.47
C VAL A 37 -19.67 -15.01 8.07
N PRO A 38 -19.15 -14.55 6.92
CA PRO A 38 -19.41 -13.18 6.45
C PRO A 38 -20.89 -13.01 6.12
N LEU A 39 -21.50 -11.95 6.63
CA LEU A 39 -22.92 -11.65 6.41
C LEU A 39 -23.15 -10.85 5.13
N THR A 40 -22.10 -10.17 4.65
CA THR A 40 -22.13 -9.32 3.46
C THR A 40 -21.00 -9.70 2.51
N CYS A 41 -21.17 -9.42 1.22
CA CYS A 41 -20.13 -9.67 0.22
C CYS A 41 -18.85 -8.84 0.45
N GLY A 42 -18.98 -7.65 1.06
CA GLY A 42 -17.82 -6.82 1.42
C GLY A 42 -16.99 -7.41 2.56
N GLN A 43 -17.61 -8.20 3.44
CA GLN A 43 -16.93 -8.88 4.55
C GLN A 43 -16.19 -10.15 4.11
N ASP A 44 -16.56 -10.74 2.98
CA ASP A 44 -15.91 -11.97 2.49
C ASP A 44 -14.42 -11.74 2.17
N ILE A 45 -14.05 -10.50 1.81
CA ILE A 45 -12.67 -10.11 1.53
C ILE A 45 -11.82 -10.24 2.79
N GLY A 46 -10.87 -11.16 2.77
CA GLY A 46 -9.94 -11.37 3.87
C GLY A 46 -10.55 -12.08 5.08
N TRP A 47 -11.79 -12.57 5.00
CA TRP A 47 -12.49 -13.23 6.12
C TRP A 47 -11.67 -14.38 6.73
N TRP A 48 -11.02 -15.13 5.86
CA TRP A 48 -10.26 -16.34 6.21
C TRP A 48 -8.78 -16.08 6.51
N GLN A 49 -8.32 -14.82 6.44
CA GLN A 49 -6.92 -14.51 6.71
C GLN A 49 -6.61 -14.67 8.22
N PRO A 50 -5.42 -15.20 8.56
CA PRO A 50 -5.02 -15.32 9.95
C PRO A 50 -4.86 -13.93 10.58
N LYS A 51 -5.40 -13.74 11.79
CA LYS A 51 -5.28 -12.48 12.57
C LYS A 51 -3.85 -12.23 13.04
N ASN A 52 -3.07 -13.30 13.20
CA ASN A 52 -1.68 -13.22 13.62
C ASN A 52 -0.80 -12.87 12.41
N SER A 53 -0.17 -11.71 12.43
CA SER A 53 0.76 -11.26 11.37
C SER A 53 1.99 -12.16 11.23
N SER A 54 2.34 -12.92 12.28
CA SER A 54 3.44 -13.89 12.23
C SER A 54 3.10 -15.13 11.39
N ILE A 55 1.81 -15.43 11.18
CA ILE A 55 1.37 -16.61 10.45
C ILE A 55 1.19 -16.21 8.99
N LYS A 56 1.90 -16.88 8.09
CA LYS A 56 1.68 -16.65 6.66
C LYS A 56 0.30 -17.19 6.29
N PRO A 57 -0.48 -16.44 5.48
CA PRO A 57 -1.79 -16.91 5.03
C PRO A 57 -1.69 -18.24 4.25
N GLU A 58 -0.55 -18.48 3.59
CA GLU A 58 -0.27 -19.71 2.84
C GLU A 58 -0.22 -20.97 3.71
N ASP A 59 0.12 -20.84 4.99
CA ASP A 59 0.18 -21.97 5.93
C ASP A 59 -1.21 -22.29 6.50
N THR A 60 -2.07 -21.28 6.63
CA THR A 60 -3.45 -21.43 7.11
C THR A 60 -4.39 -21.87 6.00
N LEU A 61 -4.16 -21.38 4.77
CA LEU A 61 -5.01 -21.59 3.60
C LEU A 61 -4.19 -22.28 2.50
N PRO A 62 -4.03 -23.63 2.57
CA PRO A 62 -3.15 -24.35 1.65
C PRO A 62 -3.60 -24.25 0.19
N TRP A 63 -4.89 -24.03 -0.06
CA TRP A 63 -5.45 -23.83 -1.39
C TRP A 63 -5.04 -22.50 -2.05
N ILE A 64 -4.54 -21.52 -1.30
CA ILE A 64 -3.98 -20.26 -1.83
C ILE A 64 -2.52 -20.44 -2.26
N LYS A 65 -1.85 -21.50 -1.80
CA LYS A 65 -0.43 -21.73 -2.02
C LYS A 65 -0.18 -22.12 -3.47
N VAL A 66 0.28 -21.16 -4.25
CA VAL A 66 0.69 -21.31 -5.65
C VAL A 66 2.17 -20.92 -5.76
N PRO A 67 3.01 -21.68 -6.47
CA PRO A 67 4.39 -21.26 -6.73
C PRO A 67 4.39 -19.96 -7.53
N ARG A 68 4.98 -18.90 -6.96
CA ARG A 68 5.10 -17.59 -7.59
C ARG A 68 6.55 -17.32 -7.99
N TYR A 69 6.72 -16.78 -9.19
CA TYR A 69 8.02 -16.32 -9.70
C TYR A 69 7.95 -14.80 -9.89
N PRO A 70 8.13 -14.01 -8.82
CA PRO A 70 8.06 -12.57 -8.93
C PRO A 70 9.19 -12.06 -9.82
N LEU A 71 8.92 -10.98 -10.56
CA LEU A 71 9.95 -10.28 -11.31
C LEU A 71 10.91 -9.61 -10.34
N MET A 72 12.15 -10.10 -10.28
CA MET A 72 13.20 -9.53 -9.42
C MET A 72 14.03 -8.51 -10.21
N ARG A 73 14.30 -7.35 -9.60
CA ARG A 73 15.19 -6.34 -10.21
C ARG A 73 16.59 -6.91 -10.36
N SER A 74 17.12 -6.87 -11.58
CA SER A 74 18.50 -7.30 -11.85
C SER A 74 19.52 -6.35 -11.20
N PRO A 75 20.77 -6.78 -10.99
CA PRO A 75 21.83 -5.90 -10.50
C PRO A 75 22.00 -4.64 -11.36
N MET A 76 21.90 -4.78 -12.68
CA MET A 76 21.96 -3.65 -13.62
C MET A 76 20.80 -2.67 -13.41
N THR A 77 19.59 -3.19 -13.20
CA THR A 77 18.41 -2.34 -12.95
C THR A 77 18.60 -1.55 -11.65
N LYS A 78 19.07 -2.21 -10.58
CA LYS A 78 19.37 -1.54 -9.31
C LYS A 78 20.47 -0.49 -9.46
N PHE A 79 21.52 -0.80 -10.20
CA PHE A 79 22.59 0.14 -10.50
C PHE A 79 22.05 1.40 -11.19
N ILE A 80 21.22 1.23 -12.21
CA ILE A 80 20.59 2.35 -12.92
C ILE A 80 19.73 3.19 -11.96
N ASP A 81 18.96 2.56 -11.06
CA ASP A 81 18.18 3.28 -10.05
C ASP A 81 19.08 4.13 -9.15
N TYR A 82 20.22 3.57 -8.71
CA TYR A 82 21.17 4.31 -7.90
C TYR A 82 21.77 5.49 -8.65
N MET A 83 22.20 5.28 -9.89
CA MET A 83 22.81 6.34 -10.70
C MET A 83 21.81 7.44 -11.06
N ALA A 84 20.56 7.09 -11.33
CA ALA A 84 19.49 8.07 -11.58
C ALA A 84 19.23 8.97 -10.37
N VAL A 85 19.51 8.49 -9.15
CA VAL A 85 19.38 9.28 -7.91
C VAL A 85 20.63 10.12 -7.63
N THR A 86 21.83 9.58 -7.89
CA THR A 86 23.09 10.28 -7.56
C THR A 86 23.52 11.29 -8.61
N ASP A 87 23.42 10.93 -9.89
CA ASP A 87 24.02 11.68 -11.00
C ASP A 87 22.95 12.13 -12.01
N PRO A 88 22.58 13.43 -12.05
CA PRO A 88 21.56 13.94 -12.96
C PRO A 88 21.97 13.95 -14.44
N LEU A 89 23.26 13.71 -14.73
CA LEU A 89 23.82 13.59 -16.08
C LEU A 89 23.97 12.14 -16.54
N PHE A 90 23.57 11.17 -15.72
CA PHE A 90 23.65 9.77 -16.10
C PHE A 90 22.63 9.44 -17.20
N SER A 91 23.12 9.11 -18.39
CA SER A 91 22.31 8.57 -19.50
C SER A 91 22.73 7.14 -19.80
N LEU A 92 21.75 6.28 -20.05
CA LEU A 92 22.00 4.94 -20.55
C LEU A 92 21.90 4.97 -22.08
N PHE A 93 23.05 5.09 -22.73
CA PHE A 93 23.21 5.36 -24.17
C PHE A 93 22.63 6.71 -24.62
#